data_AF-A0A022QEH9-F1
#
_entry.id   AF-A0A022QEH9-F1
#
_cell.length_a   1.000
_cell.length_b   1.000
_cell.length_c   1.000
_cell.angle_alpha   90.00
_cell.angle_beta   90.00
_cell.angle_gamma   90.00
#
_symmetry.space_group_name_H-M   'P 1'
#
loop_
_entity.id
_entity.type
_entity.pdbx_description
1 polymer ?
#
loop_
_entity_poly.entity_id
_entity_poly.type
_entity_poly.pdbx_seq_one_letter_code
_entity_poly.pdbx_strand_id
1 'polypeptide(L)'
;MGENMAVFCGASGNKFLFSNENKLVTVWWPSSVRQLLGPCLATSGGDEGKQMRKMVSYFLGPDAFTRLYIKTMDLVSQQHIKNHWQGKEEVKVFPTSKSYTFELACRLFMSLEDPKQISELAALFNIFLKGIISIP
;
A
#
# COMPACT_ATOMS: atom_id res chain seq x y z
N MET A 1 16.40 -1.17 16.32
CA MET A 1 17.29 0.02 16.47
C MET A 1 18.59 -0.47 17.07
N GLY A 2 19.73 0.07 16.64
CA GLY A 2 21.05 -0.37 17.14
C GLY A 2 22.00 -0.94 16.07
N GLU A 3 21.60 -0.96 14.81
CA GLU A 3 22.48 -1.33 13.69
C GLU A 3 23.28 -0.12 13.20
N ASN A 4 24.48 -0.37 12.67
CA ASN A 4 25.27 0.66 11.98
C ASN A 4 24.47 1.19 10.78
N MET A 5 24.25 2.50 10.74
CA MET A 5 23.41 3.14 9.74
C MET A 5 24.15 4.27 9.04
N ALA A 6 24.05 4.30 7.72
CA ALA A 6 24.41 5.44 6.89
C ALA A 6 23.15 6.04 6.28
N VAL A 7 23.02 7.36 6.35
CA VAL A 7 21.85 8.09 5.83
C VAL A 7 22.24 8.78 4.52
N PHE A 8 21.47 8.51 3.47
CA PHE A 8 21.63 9.14 2.16
C PHE A 8 20.47 10.09 1.91
N CYS A 9 20.76 11.31 1.45
CA CYS A 9 19.77 12.34 1.17
C CYS A 9 20.01 12.98 -0.20
N GLY A 10 18.96 13.61 -0.74
CA GLY A 10 19.02 14.34 -2.00
C GLY A 10 19.08 13.44 -3.25
N ALA A 11 19.09 14.07 -4.42
CA ALA A 11 19.04 13.36 -5.69
C ALA A 11 20.23 12.40 -5.92
N SER A 12 21.43 12.79 -5.49
CA SER A 12 22.63 11.96 -5.60
C SER A 12 22.55 10.71 -4.73
N GLY A 13 22.10 10.85 -3.48
CA GLY A 13 21.88 9.73 -2.56
C GLY A 13 20.81 8.76 -3.08
N ASN A 14 19.67 9.28 -3.54
CA ASN A 14 18.61 8.47 -4.13
C ASN A 14 19.12 7.71 -5.36
N LYS A 15 19.85 8.38 -6.27
CA LYS A 15 20.43 7.74 -7.45
C LYS A 15 21.42 6.63 -7.06
N PHE A 16 22.26 6.86 -6.04
CA PHE A 16 23.18 5.85 -5.54
C PHE A 16 22.42 4.62 -5.04
N LEU A 17 21.40 4.78 -4.20
CA LEU A 17 20.61 3.65 -3.68
C LEU A 17 19.87 2.89 -4.78
N PHE A 18 19.09 3.59 -5.61
CA PHE A 18 18.22 2.95 -6.60
C PHE A 18 18.97 2.40 -7.84
N SER A 19 20.15 2.94 -8.18
CA SER A 19 20.95 2.41 -9.32
C SER A 19 21.83 1.21 -8.93
N ASN A 20 21.99 0.96 -7.63
CA ASN A 20 22.84 -0.09 -7.08
C ASN A 20 22.07 -1.18 -6.35
N GLU A 21 20.75 -1.26 -6.53
CA GLU A 21 19.93 -2.37 -6.02
C GLU A 21 20.46 -3.72 -6.55
N ASN A 22 20.68 -4.66 -5.65
CA ASN A 22 21.28 -5.98 -5.89
C ASN A 22 22.74 -5.94 -6.41
N LYS A 23 23.44 -4.80 -6.28
CA LYS A 23 24.88 -4.66 -6.60
C LYS A 23 25.69 -4.28 -5.36
N LEU A 24 25.36 -3.13 -4.76
CA LEU A 24 26.00 -2.62 -3.54
C LEU A 24 25.03 -2.58 -2.36
N VAL A 25 23.72 -2.56 -2.64
CA VAL A 25 22.68 -2.49 -1.61
C VAL A 25 21.56 -3.49 -1.92
N THR A 26 20.91 -3.99 -0.88
CA THR A 26 19.73 -4.85 -0.97
C THR A 26 18.62 -4.30 -0.08
N VAL A 27 17.38 -4.68 -0.37
CA VAL A 27 16.25 -4.32 0.49
C VAL A 27 16.45 -4.95 1.88
N TRP A 28 16.28 -4.15 2.92
CA TRP A 28 16.38 -4.58 4.29
C TRP A 28 15.15 -4.11 5.07
N TRP A 29 14.59 -5.02 5.85
CA TRP A 29 13.48 -4.74 6.76
C TRP A 29 13.78 -5.37 8.12
N PRO A 30 13.33 -4.77 9.23
CA PRO A 30 13.40 -5.38 10.55
C PRO A 30 12.82 -6.80 10.56
N SER A 31 13.34 -7.66 11.43
CA SER A 31 12.90 -9.06 11.62
C SER A 31 11.38 -9.15 11.80
N SER A 32 10.82 -8.30 12.65
CA SER A 32 9.38 -8.19 12.92
C SER A 32 8.54 -7.99 11.67
N VAL A 33 8.96 -7.05 10.81
CA VAL A 33 8.29 -6.77 9.53
C VAL A 33 8.37 -7.98 8.60
N ARG A 34 9.53 -8.63 8.51
CA ARG A 34 9.72 -9.83 7.66
C ARG A 34 8.91 -11.02 8.15
N GLN A 35 8.84 -11.23 9.46
CA GLN A 35 8.06 -12.32 10.06
C GLN A 35 6.56 -12.13 9.84
N LEU A 36 6.10 -10.88 9.97
CA LEU A 36 4.68 -10.57 9.87
C LEU A 36 4.18 -10.53 8.42
N LEU A 37 4.93 -9.92 7.50
CA LEU A 37 4.55 -9.83 6.09
C LEU A 37 4.90 -11.08 5.27
N GLY A 38 5.86 -11.88 5.75
CA GLY A 38 6.43 -12.98 4.97
C GLY A 38 7.07 -12.49 3.66
N PRO A 39 7.30 -13.40 2.69
CA PRO A 39 7.71 -13.05 1.33
C PRO A 39 6.62 -12.27 0.60
N CYS A 40 6.88 -10.99 0.29
CA CYS A 40 5.96 -10.12 -0.44
C CYS A 40 6.73 -9.03 -1.20
N LEU A 41 6.02 -8.18 -1.94
CA LEU A 41 6.62 -7.12 -2.77
C LEU A 41 7.58 -6.20 -2.01
N ALA A 42 7.29 -5.96 -0.73
CA ALA A 42 8.09 -5.07 0.10
C ALA A 42 9.35 -5.79 0.64
N THR A 43 9.24 -7.06 0.99
CA THR A 43 10.27 -7.82 1.73
C THR A 43 11.16 -8.69 0.85
N SER A 44 10.73 -9.01 -0.37
CA SER A 44 11.50 -9.80 -1.34
C SER A 44 12.42 -8.92 -2.19
N GLY A 45 13.71 -9.22 -2.15
CA GLY A 45 14.76 -8.61 -2.99
C GLY A 45 15.21 -9.53 -4.13
N GLY A 46 16.30 -9.17 -4.81
CA GLY A 46 16.90 -10.03 -5.84
C GLY A 46 15.96 -10.36 -7.00
N ASP A 47 16.14 -11.54 -7.58
CA ASP A 47 15.36 -11.97 -8.74
C ASP A 47 13.91 -12.33 -8.39
N GLU A 48 13.66 -12.83 -7.18
CA GLU A 48 12.31 -13.09 -6.68
C GLU A 48 11.50 -11.77 -6.60
N GLY A 49 12.07 -10.73 -5.98
CA GLY A 49 11.45 -9.42 -5.92
C GLY A 49 11.20 -8.82 -7.31
N LYS A 50 12.13 -8.98 -8.25
CA LYS A 50 11.94 -8.55 -9.65
C LYS A 50 10.78 -9.29 -10.31
N GLN A 51 10.68 -10.61 -10.15
CA GLN A 51 9.59 -11.40 -10.71
C GLN A 51 8.24 -10.96 -10.13
N MET A 52 8.16 -10.78 -8.80
CA MET A 52 6.93 -10.34 -8.14
C MET A 52 6.49 -8.94 -8.62
N ARG A 53 7.43 -7.99 -8.72
CA ARG A 53 7.16 -6.65 -9.27
C ARG A 53 6.71 -6.70 -10.73
N LYS A 54 7.32 -7.57 -11.54
CA LYS A 54 6.90 -7.79 -12.94
C LYS A 54 5.45 -8.29 -13.01
N MET A 55 5.08 -9.28 -12.19
CA MET A 55 3.70 -9.77 -12.12
C MET A 55 2.70 -8.67 -11.77
N VAL A 56 3.01 -7.84 -10.77
CA VAL A 56 2.13 -6.74 -10.34
C VAL A 56 2.02 -5.64 -11.39
N SER A 57 3.08 -5.36 -12.14
CA SER A 57 3.07 -4.34 -13.18
C SER A 57 2.02 -4.57 -14.27
N TYR A 58 1.62 -5.82 -14.53
CA TYR A 58 0.54 -6.14 -15.46
C TYR A 58 -0.82 -5.62 -14.98
N PHE A 59 -1.07 -5.62 -13.68
CA PHE A 59 -2.30 -5.09 -13.08
C PHE A 59 -2.28 -3.55 -13.01
N LEU A 60 -1.10 -2.93 -13.01
CA LEU A 60 -0.96 -1.46 -12.96
C LEU A 60 -0.79 -0.82 -14.35
N GLY A 61 -1.02 -1.58 -15.42
CA GLY A 61 -0.91 -1.11 -16.79
C GLY A 61 -2.04 -0.14 -17.19
N PRO A 62 -1.84 0.66 -18.25
CA PRO A 62 -2.85 1.60 -18.74
C PRO A 62 -4.19 0.94 -19.12
N ASP A 63 -4.15 -0.30 -19.63
CA ASP A 63 -5.34 -1.04 -20.03
C ASP A 63 -6.19 -1.46 -18.81
N ALA A 64 -5.55 -1.99 -17.77
CA ALA A 64 -6.20 -2.31 -16.50
C ALA A 64 -6.81 -1.06 -15.86
N PHE A 65 -6.08 0.06 -15.85
CA PHE A 65 -6.60 1.33 -15.34
C PHE A 65 -7.85 1.77 -16.09
N THR A 66 -7.78 1.81 -17.43
CA THR A 66 -8.87 2.31 -18.28
C THR A 66 -10.11 1.42 -18.22
N ARG A 67 -9.93 0.09 -18.20
CA ARG A 67 -11.04 -0.86 -18.28
C ARG A 67 -11.64 -1.23 -16.92
N LEU A 68 -10.80 -1.41 -15.91
CA LEU A 68 -11.20 -1.99 -14.63
C LEU A 68 -11.29 -0.94 -13.52
N TYR A 69 -10.38 0.05 -13.51
CA TYR A 69 -10.23 0.90 -12.33
C TYR A 69 -11.07 2.17 -12.39
N ILE A 70 -11.12 2.87 -13.54
CA ILE A 70 -11.86 4.14 -13.65
C ILE A 70 -13.32 4.02 -13.22
N LYS A 71 -14.03 2.98 -13.69
CA LYS A 71 -15.45 2.78 -13.36
C LYS A 71 -15.67 2.58 -11.85
N THR A 72 -14.86 1.72 -11.24
CA THR A 72 -14.94 1.44 -9.81
C THR A 72 -14.53 2.67 -8.98
N MET A 73 -13.46 3.36 -9.37
CA MET A 73 -13.01 4.59 -8.73
C MET A 73 -14.09 5.67 -8.78
N ASP A 74 -14.72 5.90 -9.93
CA ASP A 74 -15.80 6.87 -10.08
C ASP A 74 -17.00 6.53 -9.18
N LEU A 75 -17.49 5.29 -9.25
CA LEU A 75 -18.60 4.82 -8.43
C LEU A 75 -18.32 5.00 -6.92
N VAL A 76 -17.17 4.53 -6.45
CA VAL A 76 -16.79 4.59 -5.03
C VAL A 76 -16.60 6.04 -4.59
N SER A 77 -16.03 6.90 -5.46
CA SER A 77 -15.84 8.32 -5.15
C SER A 77 -17.16 9.06 -4.99
N GLN A 78 -18.11 8.84 -5.91
CA GLN A 78 -19.44 9.44 -5.83
C GLN A 78 -20.19 8.99 -4.59
N GLN A 79 -20.17 7.69 -4.27
CA GLN A 79 -20.76 7.14 -3.05
C GLN A 79 -20.11 7.73 -1.80
N HIS A 80 -18.78 7.85 -1.79
CA HIS A 80 -18.05 8.39 -0.66
C HIS A 80 -18.39 9.86 -0.39
N ILE A 81 -18.42 10.69 -1.43
CA ILE A 81 -18.79 12.10 -1.32
C ILE A 81 -20.23 12.23 -0.82
N LYS A 82 -21.16 11.49 -1.43
CA LYS A 82 -22.58 11.51 -1.04
C LYS A 82 -22.79 11.14 0.43
N ASN A 83 -22.11 10.10 0.90
CA ASN A 83 -22.35 9.54 2.24
C ASN A 83 -21.55 10.25 3.34
N HIS A 84 -20.36 10.77 3.02
CA HIS A 84 -19.43 11.25 4.04
C HIS A 84 -19.11 12.76 3.97
N TRP A 85 -19.40 13.43 2.86
CA TRP A 85 -19.03 14.84 2.64
C TRP A 85 -20.26 15.74 2.45
N GLN A 86 -21.20 15.32 1.60
CA GLN A 86 -22.34 16.15 1.22
C GLN A 86 -23.21 16.50 2.43
N GLY A 87 -23.59 17.78 2.53
CA GLY A 87 -24.47 18.27 3.60
C GLY A 87 -23.79 18.47 4.96
N LYS A 88 -22.47 18.29 5.06
CA LYS A 88 -21.70 18.58 6.28
C LYS A 88 -21.07 19.97 6.19
N GLU A 89 -21.17 20.72 7.29
CA GLU A 89 -20.50 22.01 7.45
C GLU A 89 -18.97 21.84 7.55
N GLU A 90 -18.52 20.77 8.22
CA GLU A 90 -17.11 20.42 8.37
C GLU A 90 -16.86 18.95 8.00
N VAL A 91 -15.74 18.69 7.32
CA VAL A 91 -15.29 17.33 6.96
C VAL A 91 -13.87 17.11 7.47
N LYS A 92 -13.70 16.05 8.28
CA LYS A 92 -12.37 15.57 8.66
C LYS A 92 -11.77 14.75 7.52
N VAL A 93 -11.07 15.42 6.61
CA VAL A 93 -10.59 14.82 5.35
C VAL A 93 -9.70 13.60 5.59
N PHE A 94 -8.73 13.67 6.50
CA PHE A 94 -7.79 12.57 6.72
C PHE A 94 -8.46 11.22 7.06
N PRO A 95 -9.32 11.11 8.09
CA PRO A 95 -9.99 9.84 8.38
C PRO A 95 -10.95 9.39 7.28
N THR A 96 -11.66 10.31 6.61
CA THR A 96 -12.57 9.93 5.52
C THR A 96 -11.81 9.42 4.29
N SER A 97 -10.71 10.09 3.91
CA SER A 97 -9.83 9.65 2.83
C SER A 97 -9.18 8.30 3.15
N LYS A 98 -8.80 8.04 4.41
CA LYS A 98 -8.28 6.73 4.81
C LYS A 98 -9.31 5.62 4.57
N SER A 99 -10.56 5.80 4.99
CA SER A 99 -11.63 4.81 4.73
C SER A 99 -11.90 4.64 3.24
N TYR A 100 -11.96 5.75 2.49
CA TYR A 100 -12.13 5.73 1.03
C TYR A 100 -11.04 4.92 0.32
N THR A 101 -9.77 5.19 0.62
CA THR A 101 -8.64 4.48 -0.02
C THR A 101 -8.63 3.00 0.31
N PHE A 102 -9.04 2.64 1.54
CA PHE A 102 -9.13 1.25 1.96
C PHE A 102 -10.25 0.50 1.21
N GLU A 103 -11.44 1.08 1.17
CA GLU A 103 -12.57 0.54 0.41
C GLU A 103 -12.23 0.36 -1.08
N LEU A 104 -11.55 1.35 -1.67
CA LEU A 104 -11.11 1.29 -3.04
C LEU A 104 -10.13 0.13 -3.27
N ALA A 105 -9.16 -0.06 -2.37
CA ALA A 105 -8.22 -1.18 -2.46
C ALA A 105 -8.93 -2.55 -2.33
N CYS A 106 -9.91 -2.67 -1.43
CA CYS A 106 -10.72 -3.88 -1.27
C CYS A 106 -11.50 -4.21 -2.54
N ARG A 107 -12.19 -3.22 -3.14
CA ARG A 107 -12.97 -3.43 -4.36
C ARG A 107 -12.08 -3.73 -5.57
N LEU A 108 -10.95 -3.04 -5.72
CA LEU A 108 -10.07 -3.19 -6.88
C LEU A 108 -9.21 -4.46 -6.86
N PHE A 109 -8.71 -4.86 -5.69
CA PHE A 109 -7.70 -5.92 -5.60
C PHE A 109 -8.18 -7.19 -4.89
N MET A 110 -9.28 -7.12 -4.15
CA MET A 110 -9.83 -8.26 -3.40
C MET A 110 -11.23 -8.65 -3.86
N SER A 111 -11.82 -7.90 -4.81
CA SER A 111 -13.20 -8.06 -5.27
C SER A 111 -14.22 -8.08 -4.13
N LEU A 112 -13.95 -7.32 -3.06
CA LEU A 112 -14.84 -7.19 -1.90
C LEU A 112 -15.71 -5.94 -2.07
N GLU A 113 -17.03 -6.14 -2.12
CA GLU A 113 -18.01 -5.06 -2.29
C GLU A 113 -18.91 -4.84 -1.07
N ASP A 114 -19.06 -5.84 -0.19
CA ASP A 114 -19.89 -5.74 1.01
C ASP A 114 -19.29 -4.75 2.01
N PRO A 115 -19.96 -3.62 2.32
CA PRO A 115 -19.47 -2.64 3.27
C PRO A 115 -19.17 -3.22 4.66
N LYS A 116 -19.90 -4.26 5.07
CA LYS A 116 -19.67 -4.90 6.37
C LYS A 116 -18.34 -5.65 6.39
N GLN A 117 -18.09 -6.48 5.38
CA GLN A 117 -16.80 -7.19 5.24
C GLN A 117 -15.63 -6.21 5.11
N ILE A 118 -15.78 -5.14 4.33
CA ILE A 118 -14.76 -4.10 4.19
C ILE A 118 -14.46 -3.43 5.55
N SER A 119 -15.50 -3.12 6.33
CA SER A 119 -15.34 -2.53 7.66
C SER A 119 -14.65 -3.49 8.66
N GLU A 120 -15.03 -4.76 8.66
CA GLU A 120 -14.40 -5.79 9.50
C GLU A 120 -12.91 -5.96 9.14
N LEU A 121 -12.59 -6.03 7.85
CA LEU A 121 -11.22 -6.11 7.37
C LEU A 121 -10.43 -4.84 7.72
N ALA A 122 -11.03 -3.65 7.61
CA ALA A 122 -10.39 -2.39 7.99
C ALA A 122 -10.03 -2.37 9.48
N ALA A 123 -10.89 -2.90 10.34
CA ALA A 123 -10.61 -2.99 11.78
C ALA A 123 -9.40 -3.90 12.04
N LEU A 124 -9.37 -5.09 11.44
CA LEU A 124 -8.24 -6.03 11.53
C LEU A 124 -6.95 -5.43 10.96
N PHE A 125 -7.04 -4.77 9.82
CA PHE A 125 -5.90 -4.12 9.18
C PHE A 125 -5.31 -3.00 10.04
N ASN A 126 -6.14 -2.23 10.75
CA ASN A 126 -5.64 -1.22 11.68
C ASN A 126 -4.92 -1.83 12.89
N ILE A 127 -5.33 -2.99 13.37
CA ILE A 127 -4.61 -3.73 14.41
C ILE A 127 -3.26 -4.21 13.86
N PHE A 128 -3.28 -4.82 12.68
CA PHE A 128 -2.09 -5.27 11.97
C PHE A 128 -1.05 -4.14 11.80
N LEU A 129 -1.46 -2.98 11.27
CA LEU A 129 -0.57 -1.82 11.06
C LEU A 129 0.10 -1.33 12.35
N LYS A 130 -0.62 -1.34 13.48
CA LYS A 130 -0.05 -0.97 14.78
C LYS A 130 1.00 -1.99 15.27
N GLY A 131 0.91 -3.23 14.80
CA GLY A 131 1.82 -4.32 15.17
C GLY A 131 3.09 -4.40 14.32
N ILE A 132 3.11 -3.88 13.09
CA ILE A 132 4.20 -4.09 12.11
C ILE A 132 5.60 -3.76 12.66
N ILE A 133 5.73 -2.69 13.44
CA ILE A 133 7.02 -2.23 13.98
C ILE A 133 7.17 -2.48 15.49
N SER A 134 6.20 -3.18 16.09
CA SER A 134 6.06 -3.30 17.54
C SER A 134 6.46 -4.68 18.07
N ILE A 135 6.62 -5.68 17.18
CA ILE A 135 7.13 -7.01 17.53
C ILE A 135 8.67 -6.90 17.65
N PRO A 136 9.30 -7.51 18.68
CA PRO A 136 10.75 -7.51 18.84
C PRO A 136 11.51 -8.13 17.65
#